data_AF-A0A0F9K576-F1
#
_entry.id   AF-A0A0F9K576-F1
#
_cell.length_a   1.000
_cell.length_b   1.000
_cell.length_c   1.000
_cell.angle_alpha   90.00
_cell.angle_beta   90.00
_cell.angle_gamma   90.00
#
_symmetry.space_group_name_H-M   'P 1'
#
loop_
_entity.id
_entity.type
_entity.pdbx_description
1 polymer ?
#
loop_
_entity_poly.entity_id
_entity_poly.type
_entity_poly.pdbx_seq_one_letter_code
_entity_poly.pdbx_strand_id
1 'polypeptide(L)' 'KLLQFHQQASRTSRGGFLSPHNTATISDTQSHTRYAVDSWFGHNGEPPAIIPLAQWRSGWKPETAN' A
#
# COMPACT_ATOMS: atom_id res chain seq x y z
N LYS A 1 17.54 12.89 -6.65
CA LYS A 1 16.26 12.13 -6.63
C LYS A 1 16.43 10.99 -5.63
N LEU A 2 15.55 10.88 -4.62
CA LEU A 2 15.70 9.89 -3.53
C LEU A 2 15.30 8.47 -3.96
N LEU A 3 14.20 8.33 -4.72
CA LEU A 3 13.77 7.04 -5.27
C LEU A 3 14.35 6.81 -6.66
N GLN A 4 15.11 5.72 -6.81
CA GLN A 4 15.76 5.35 -8.08
C GLN A 4 14.89 4.39 -8.91
N PHE A 5 14.36 3.35 -8.28
CA PHE A 5 13.60 2.27 -8.95
C PHE A 5 12.09 2.45 -8.93
N HIS A 6 11.60 3.41 -8.14
CA HIS A 6 10.18 3.67 -7.96
C HIS A 6 9.87 5.15 -8.11
N GLN A 7 8.61 5.43 -8.40
CA GLN A 7 8.05 6.76 -8.37
C GLN A 7 6.76 6.78 -7.54
N GLN A 8 6.45 7.93 -6.95
CA GLN A 8 5.14 8.10 -6.32
C GLN A 8 4.04 7.91 -7.37
N ALA A 9 2.91 7.36 -6.94
CA ALA A 9 1.69 7.33 -7.72
C ALA A 9 0.54 7.88 -6.87
N SER A 10 -0.60 8.17 -7.51
CA SER A 10 -1.76 8.72 -6.80
C SER A 10 -2.13 7.87 -5.58
N ARG A 11 -2.60 8.48 -4.50
CA ARG A 11 -3.17 7.75 -3.38
C ARG A 11 -4.41 6.96 -3.83
N THR A 12 -4.76 5.89 -3.11
CA THR A 12 -6.01 5.15 -3.32
C THR A 12 -6.67 4.81 -1.99
N SER A 13 -7.90 4.33 -2.06
CA SER A 13 -8.68 3.85 -0.93
C SER A 13 -9.40 2.53 -1.24
N ARG A 14 -9.86 1.85 -0.21
CA ARG A 14 -10.78 0.72 -0.22
C ARG A 14 -11.69 0.80 1.03
N GLY A 15 -12.71 -0.05 1.08
CA GLY A 15 -13.68 -0.05 2.16
C GLY A 15 -14.83 0.95 1.93
N GLY A 16 -15.87 0.81 2.74
CA GLY A 16 -17.06 1.65 2.66
C GLY A 16 -16.93 2.95 3.45
N PHE A 17 -17.98 3.76 3.43
CA PHE A 17 -18.04 5.07 4.11
C PHE A 17 -17.68 5.03 5.60
N LEU A 18 -18.06 3.96 6.31
CA LEU A 18 -17.81 3.79 7.76
C LEU A 18 -16.45 3.15 8.09
N SER A 19 -15.72 2.64 7.09
CA SER A 19 -14.39 2.06 7.28
C SER A 19 -13.48 2.41 6.09
N PRO A 20 -13.14 3.70 5.93
CA PRO A 20 -12.30 4.15 4.82
C PRO A 20 -10.85 3.76 5.09
N HIS A 21 -10.34 2.77 4.36
CA HIS A 21 -8.94 2.38 4.43
C HIS A 21 -8.18 2.99 3.25
N ASN A 22 -7.23 3.87 3.58
CA ASN A 22 -6.51 4.65 2.61
C ASN A 22 -5.02 4.29 2.61
N THR A 23 -4.38 4.36 1.45
CA THR A 23 -2.95 4.04 1.33
C THR A 23 -2.25 4.90 0.27
N ALA A 24 -0.99 5.23 0.54
CA ALA A 24 -0.09 5.76 -0.48
C ALA A 24 0.27 4.64 -1.47
N THR A 25 0.65 5.01 -2.69
CA THR A 25 1.12 4.01 -3.67
C THR A 25 2.40 4.45 -4.35
N ILE A 26 3.19 3.46 -4.74
CA ILE A 26 4.39 3.63 -5.56
C ILE A 26 4.25 2.75 -6.81
N SER A 27 4.89 3.17 -7.89
CA SER A 27 5.02 2.37 -9.11
C SER A 27 6.48 2.06 -9.34
N ASP A 28 6.79 0.80 -9.58
CA ASP A 28 8.08 0.40 -10.11
C ASP A 28 8.26 1.00 -11.52
N THR A 29 9.44 1.54 -11.80
CA THR A 29 9.69 2.30 -13.03
C THR A 29 9.96 1.42 -14.25
N GLN A 30 10.23 0.12 -14.06
CA GLN A 30 10.55 -0.80 -15.16
C GLN A 30 9.33 -1.64 -15.54
N SER A 31 8.75 -2.32 -14.56
CA SER A 31 7.59 -3.21 -14.72
C SER A 31 6.25 -2.48 -14.75
N HIS A 32 6.21 -1.23 -14.28
CA HIS A 32 4.96 -0.49 -14.03
C HIS A 32 4.02 -1.14 -13.01
N THR A 33 4.53 -2.12 -12.24
CA THR A 33 3.77 -2.73 -11.16
C THR A 33 3.55 -1.68 -10.07
N ARG A 34 2.29 -1.54 -9.66
CA ARG A 34 1.91 -0.61 -8.60
C ARG A 34 1.76 -1.35 -7.28
N TYR A 35 2.30 -0.76 -6.23
CA TYR A 35 2.28 -1.31 -4.88
C TYR A 35 1.54 -0.36 -3.95
N ALA A 36 0.77 -0.93 -3.02
CA ALA A 36 0.27 -0.21 -1.86
C ALA A 36 1.36 -0.15 -0.79
N VAL A 37 1.46 0.98 -0.09
CA VAL A 37 2.34 1.17 1.07
C VAL A 37 1.45 1.34 2.29
N ASP A 38 1.15 0.23 2.96
CA ASP A 38 0.09 0.14 3.96
C ASP A 38 0.65 0.00 5.38
N SER A 39 0.57 1.09 6.15
CA SER A 39 1.00 1.16 7.55
C SER A 39 -0.14 0.91 8.54
N TRP A 40 -1.30 0.39 8.10
CA TRP A 40 -2.50 0.31 8.93
C TRP A 40 -2.41 -0.70 10.08
N PHE A 41 -1.74 -1.83 9.88
CA PHE A 41 -1.79 -2.96 10.82
C PHE A 41 -0.66 -2.95 11.86
N GLY A 42 0.50 -2.38 11.53
CA GLY A 42 1.67 -2.33 12.42
C GLY A 42 1.62 -1.18 13.43
N HIS A 43 2.53 -1.21 14.40
CA HIS A 43 2.72 -0.07 15.30
C HIS A 43 3.33 1.13 14.55
N ASN A 44 3.09 2.34 15.05
CA ASN A 44 3.70 3.54 14.49
C ASN A 44 5.23 3.45 14.58
N GLY A 45 5.92 3.76 13.48
CA GLY A 45 7.38 3.65 13.37
C GLY A 45 7.87 2.31 12.80
N GLU A 46 7.00 1.32 12.69
CA GLU A 46 7.34 0.05 12.02
C GLU A 46 7.26 0.17 10.49
N PRO A 47 8.00 -0.68 9.74
CA PRO A 47 7.90 -0.73 8.30
C PRO A 47 6.45 -1.02 7.84
N PRO A 48 5.94 -0.29 6.83
CA PRO A 48 4.64 -0.60 6.25
C PRO A 48 4.70 -1.89 5.43
N ALA A 49 3.55 -2.54 5.25
CA ALA A 49 3.44 -3.58 4.25
C ALA A 49 3.51 -2.98 2.85
N ILE A 50 4.39 -3.53 2.00
CA ILE A 50 4.49 -3.16 0.59
C ILE A 50 4.07 -4.35 -0.25
N ILE A 51 2.88 -4.28 -0.85
CA ILE A 51 2.27 -5.40 -1.58
C ILE A 51 1.69 -4.93 -2.91
N PRO A 52 1.55 -5.82 -3.92
CA PRO A 52 0.91 -5.48 -5.17
C PRO A 52 -0.47 -4.85 -4.94
N LEU A 53 -0.75 -3.75 -5.63
CA LEU A 53 -1.98 -2.99 -5.42
C LEU A 53 -3.24 -3.84 -5.67
N ALA A 54 -3.18 -4.79 -6.60
CA ALA A 54 -4.28 -5.73 -6.85
C ALA A 54 -4.59 -6.60 -5.62
N GLN A 55 -3.56 -7.14 -4.97
CA GLN A 55 -3.68 -7.92 -3.72
C GLN A 55 -4.18 -7.05 -2.58
N TRP A 56 -3.72 -5.80 -2.48
CA TRP A 56 -4.28 -4.86 -1.51
C TRP A 56 -5.77 -4.61 -1.79
N ARG A 57 -6.18 -4.38 -3.04
CA ARG A 57 -7.59 -4.16 -3.37
C ARG A 57 -8.49 -5.35 -3.06
N SER A 58 -7.97 -6.58 -3.06
CA SER A 58 -8.75 -7.78 -2.71
C SER A 58 -8.93 -7.99 -1.19
N GLY A 59 -8.63 -6.98 -0.37
CA GLY A 59 -8.85 -7.04 1.08
C GLY A 59 -7.72 -7.70 1.85
N TRP A 60 -6.49 -7.68 1.31
CA TRP A 60 -5.33 -8.21 2.03
C TRP A 60 -5.16 -7.60 3.42
N LYS A 61 -4.79 -8.47 4.37
CA LYS A 61 -4.31 -8.17 5.72
C LYS A 61 -3.15 -9.12 6.04
N PRO A 62 -2.19 -8.75 6.91
CA PRO A 62 -1.14 -9.67 7.34
C PRO A 62 -1.75 -10.82 8.15
N GLU A 63 -1.09 -11.97 8.14
CA GLU A 63 -1.58 -13.18 8.84
C GLU A 63 -1.73 -12.98 10.36
N THR A 64 -0.94 -12.07 10.93
CA THR A 64 -0.95 -11.73 12.35
C THR A 64 -2.02 -10.70 12.72
N ALA A 65 -2.75 -10.13 11.76
CA ALA A 65 -3.86 -9.23 12.04
C ALA A 65 -5.12 -10.02 12.42
N ASN A 66 -5.39 -10.08 13.72
CA ASN A 66 -6.62 -10.60 14.32
C ASN A 66 -7.84 -9.83 13.81
#